data_AF-W6XMI7-F1
#
_entry.id   AF-W6XMI7-F1
#
_cell.length_a   1.000
_cell.length_b   1.000
_cell.length_c   1.000
_cell.angle_alpha   90.00
_cell.angle_beta   90.00
_cell.angle_gamma   90.00
#
_symmetry.space_group_name_H-M   'P 1'
#
loop_
_entity.id
_entity.type
_entity.pdbx_description
1 polymer ?
#
loop_
_entity_poly.entity_id
_entity_poly.type
_entity_poly.pdbx_seq_one_letter_code
_entity_poly.pdbx_strand_id
1 'polypeptide(L)'
;MDSFQENFEYLRVNRIAICKSHQQGIIRSQLQAHLDTKHLDLAPKTRRSIIEAAHTEEALRDWADDICRIVYPRPDAAPLPHLPVYVDGLQCTQCGFIYRNVKRMQQHCRSAHDWQSSRQRRAGRPGASHSMWTSNVLCQKLHNASTLGRLFPVQGAVPIEPDDGDDEEARLRQAFAAAATQIDQVVERKNPNNVIEDDSSQWGYQVWLNRAGWARHLGGLSREWLLDMAQTPRYHERALQDVCWAAEMVIWRAQQASHSSVVGMPAMMHINRREYGTTSNEKPFNASQTEPTMKKYRSVWLQVIAYIWRTYEL
;
A
#
# COMPACT_ATOMS: atom_id res chain seq x y z
N MET A 1 5.27 33.38 13.22
CA MET A 1 4.11 32.48 13.50
C MET A 1 2.94 32.59 12.53
N ASP A 2 2.53 33.78 12.09
CA ASP A 2 1.29 33.96 11.30
C ASP A 2 1.22 33.11 10.03
N SER A 3 2.29 33.11 9.20
CA SER A 3 2.35 32.29 7.98
C SER A 3 2.31 30.77 8.22
N PHE A 4 2.71 30.32 9.41
CA PHE A 4 2.58 28.92 9.81
C PHE A 4 1.12 28.59 10.11
N GLN A 5 0.46 29.41 10.94
CA GLN A 5 -0.92 29.19 11.38
C GLN A 5 -1.94 29.33 10.24
N GLU A 6 -1.63 30.09 9.19
CA GLU A 6 -2.45 30.16 7.97
C GLU A 6 -2.58 28.80 7.28
N ASN A 7 -1.49 28.04 7.22
CA ASN A 7 -1.40 26.80 6.44
C ASN A 7 -1.52 25.53 7.28
N PHE A 8 -1.13 25.62 8.56
CA PHE A 8 -1.03 24.49 9.47
C PHE A 8 -1.70 24.79 10.80
N GLU A 9 -2.31 23.76 11.39
CA GLU A 9 -2.73 23.78 12.78
C GLU A 9 -1.84 22.84 13.59
N TYR A 10 -1.10 23.37 14.55
CA TYR A 10 -0.25 22.56 15.42
C TYR A 10 -1.01 22.05 16.65
N LEU A 11 -1.13 20.74 16.76
CA LEU A 11 -1.78 20.05 17.86
C LEU A 11 -0.73 19.64 18.90
N ARG A 12 -0.50 20.50 19.90
CA ARG A 12 0.50 20.28 20.96
C ARG A 12 0.38 18.92 21.65
N VAL A 13 -0.84 18.52 22.01
CA VAL A 13 -1.10 17.25 22.70
C VAL A 13 -0.70 16.06 21.84
N ASN A 14 -1.05 16.09 20.56
CA ASN A 14 -0.76 15.02 19.60
C ASN A 14 0.67 15.10 19.04
N ARG A 15 1.37 16.22 19.27
CA ARG A 15 2.72 16.53 18.79
C ARG A 15 2.84 16.49 17.27
N ILE A 16 1.79 16.91 16.56
CA ILE A 16 1.73 16.88 15.11
C ILE A 16 1.07 18.16 14.57
N ALA A 17 1.47 18.60 13.38
CA ALA A 17 0.79 19.68 12.67
C ALA A 17 -0.13 19.12 11.58
N ILE A 18 -1.35 19.64 11.46
CA ILE A 18 -2.29 19.30 10.39
C ILE A 18 -2.21 20.37 9.31
N CYS A 19 -1.91 19.96 8.08
CA CYS A 19 -2.02 20.83 6.92
C CYS A 19 -3.50 21.04 6.57
N LYS A 20 -3.96 22.30 6.56
CA LYS A 20 -5.38 22.64 6.38
C LYS A 20 -5.88 22.33 4.97
N SER A 21 -5.09 22.64 3.93
CA SER A 21 -5.49 22.42 2.53
C SER A 21 -5.43 20.97 2.10
N HIS A 22 -4.47 20.21 2.63
CA HIS A 22 -4.24 18.81 2.25
C HIS A 22 -4.86 17.81 3.23
N GLN A 23 -5.46 18.29 4.32
CA GLN A 23 -6.15 17.51 5.34
C GLN A 23 -5.33 16.31 5.84
N GLN A 24 -4.05 16.56 6.15
CA GLN A 24 -3.10 15.53 6.56
C GLN A 24 -2.15 16.05 7.66
N GLY A 25 -1.84 15.16 8.59
CA GLY A 25 -0.84 15.33 9.63
C GLY A 25 0.58 15.17 9.10
N ILE A 26 1.43 16.11 9.47
CA ILE A 26 2.83 16.24 9.06
C ILE A 26 3.70 16.23 10.32
N ILE A 27 4.70 15.33 10.35
CA ILE A 27 5.79 15.39 11.33
C ILE A 27 6.82 16.42 10.90
N ARG A 28 7.58 17.00 11.84
CA ARG A 28 8.48 18.12 11.56
C ARG A 28 9.50 17.78 10.47
N SER A 29 10.03 16.56 10.47
CA SER A 29 10.98 16.06 9.45
C SER A 29 10.38 15.98 8.03
N GLN A 30 9.06 15.91 7.90
CA GLN A 30 8.35 15.90 6.61
C GLN A 30 7.94 17.31 6.14
N LEU A 31 8.05 18.34 6.99
CA LEU A 31 7.55 19.68 6.69
C LEU A 31 8.16 20.26 5.41
N GLN A 32 9.48 20.20 5.27
CA GLN A 32 10.16 20.76 4.10
C GLN A 32 9.73 20.05 2.81
N ALA A 33 9.76 18.72 2.80
CA ALA A 33 9.34 17.93 1.64
C ALA A 33 7.86 18.17 1.29
N HIS A 34 6.98 18.30 2.29
CA HIS A 34 5.57 18.63 2.08
C HIS A 34 5.41 20.02 1.47
N LEU A 35 6.09 21.04 1.98
CA LEU A 35 6.03 22.40 1.44
C LEU A 35 6.54 22.46 0.00
N ASP A 36 7.64 21.78 -0.30
CA ASP A 36 8.26 21.83 -1.64
C ASP A 36 7.49 21.03 -2.69
N THR A 37 6.67 20.05 -2.30
CA THR A 37 5.90 19.20 -3.23
C THR A 37 4.43 19.56 -3.32
N LYS A 38 3.83 20.05 -2.24
CA LYS A 38 2.38 20.28 -2.12
C LYS A 38 2.02 21.76 -2.00
N HIS A 39 2.93 22.63 -1.56
CA HIS A 39 2.71 24.08 -1.46
C HIS A 39 3.62 24.86 -2.43
N LEU A 40 3.53 24.51 -3.71
CA LEU A 40 4.24 25.20 -4.80
C LEU A 40 3.71 26.63 -5.03
N ASP A 41 2.47 26.87 -4.64
CA ASP A 41 1.76 28.14 -4.65
C ASP A 41 2.36 29.18 -3.68
N LEU A 42 2.97 28.73 -2.58
CA LEU A 42 3.63 29.61 -1.63
C LEU A 42 4.95 30.16 -2.21
N ALA A 43 5.24 31.43 -1.95
CA ALA A 43 6.53 31.99 -2.31
C ALA A 43 7.68 31.28 -1.57
N PRO A 44 8.87 31.10 -2.17
CA PRO A 44 10.02 30.45 -1.52
C PRO A 44 10.45 31.13 -0.21
N LYS A 45 10.19 32.43 -0.06
CA LYS A 45 10.45 33.18 1.18
C LYS A 45 9.47 32.75 2.28
N THR A 46 8.20 32.58 1.95
CA THR A 46 7.16 32.11 2.89
C THR A 46 7.43 30.69 3.33
N ARG A 47 7.77 29.76 2.40
CA ARG A 47 8.15 28.39 2.76
C ARG A 47 9.32 28.35 3.75
N ARG A 48 10.37 29.15 3.51
CA ARG A 48 11.51 29.27 4.43
C ARG A 48 11.10 29.81 5.79
N SER A 49 10.25 30.84 5.84
CA SER A 49 9.76 31.40 7.11
C SER A 49 8.95 30.38 7.92
N ILE A 50 8.14 29.54 7.26
CA ILE A 50 7.39 28.46 7.91
C ILE A 50 8.35 27.41 8.50
N ILE A 51 9.37 27.00 7.75
CA ILE A 51 10.38 26.03 8.21
C ILE A 51 11.19 26.61 9.38
N GLU A 52 11.62 27.86 9.28
CA GLU A 52 12.36 28.54 10.34
C GLU A 52 11.53 28.60 11.62
N ALA A 53 10.26 29.03 11.53
CA ALA A 53 9.35 29.05 12.67
C ALA A 53 9.19 27.66 13.31
N ALA A 54 9.15 26.59 12.52
CA ALA A 54 9.03 25.22 13.03
C ALA A 54 10.20 24.78 13.92
N HIS A 55 11.37 25.42 13.79
CA HIS A 55 12.58 25.11 14.55
C HIS A 55 12.91 26.14 15.64
N THR A 56 12.55 27.41 15.46
CA THR A 56 12.91 28.50 16.38
C THR A 56 11.83 28.80 17.42
N GLU A 57 10.56 28.57 17.09
CA GLU A 57 9.44 28.94 17.95
C GLU A 57 9.28 27.94 19.11
N GLU A 58 9.31 28.46 20.34
CA GLU A 58 9.18 27.63 21.54
C GLU A 58 7.83 26.88 21.59
N ALA A 59 6.78 27.50 21.05
CA ALA A 59 5.45 26.90 20.92
C ALA A 59 5.42 25.62 20.05
N LEU A 60 6.42 25.38 19.19
CA LEU A 60 6.52 24.23 18.28
C LEU A 60 7.60 23.23 18.71
N ARG A 61 8.27 23.45 19.86
CA ARG A 61 9.40 22.64 20.34
C ARG A 61 9.08 21.15 20.46
N ASP A 62 7.86 20.80 20.87
CA ASP A 62 7.43 19.42 21.08
C ASP A 62 6.87 18.73 19.83
N TRP A 63 6.94 19.36 18.66
CA TRP A 63 6.52 18.74 17.41
C TRP A 63 7.40 17.51 17.11
N ALA A 64 6.74 16.37 16.91
CA ALA A 64 7.40 15.10 16.64
C ALA A 64 8.23 15.15 15.34
N ASP A 65 9.49 14.74 15.43
CA ASP A 65 10.37 14.49 14.27
C ASP A 65 10.23 13.06 13.73
N ASP A 66 9.63 12.16 14.51
CA ASP A 66 9.42 10.74 14.21
C ASP A 66 8.03 10.28 14.68
N ILE A 67 7.45 9.33 13.96
CA ILE A 67 6.16 8.71 14.20
C ILE A 67 6.05 8.17 15.62
N CYS A 68 7.13 7.60 16.17
CA CYS A 68 7.16 7.04 17.53
C CYS A 68 6.86 8.09 18.63
N ARG A 69 7.01 9.39 18.34
CA ARG A 69 6.77 10.48 19.29
C ARG A 69 5.35 11.06 19.21
N ILE A 70 4.54 10.60 18.26
CA ILE A 70 3.16 11.08 18.08
C ILE A 70 2.26 10.47 19.14
N VAL A 71 1.41 11.31 19.71
CA VAL A 71 0.38 10.87 20.66
C VAL A 71 -0.95 10.78 19.91
N TYR A 72 -1.46 9.57 19.74
CA TYR A 72 -2.79 9.37 19.18
C TYR A 72 -3.86 9.79 20.20
N PRO A 73 -4.95 10.40 19.74
CA PRO A 73 -6.05 10.78 20.63
C PRO A 73 -6.70 9.54 21.24
N ARG A 74 -7.30 9.73 22.41
CA ARG A 74 -8.04 8.66 23.08
C ARG A 74 -9.32 8.34 22.29
N PRO A 75 -9.88 7.12 22.43
CA PRO A 75 -11.10 6.73 21.72
C PRO A 75 -12.33 7.62 21.94
N ASP A 76 -12.36 8.31 23.07
CA ASP A 76 -13.41 9.24 23.50
C ASP A 76 -13.14 10.70 23.10
N ALA A 77 -12.02 10.99 22.45
CA ALA A 77 -11.65 12.34 22.07
C ALA A 77 -12.51 12.87 20.91
N ALA A 78 -12.70 14.19 20.89
CA ALA A 78 -13.29 14.90 19.75
C ALA A 78 -12.41 14.74 18.49
N PRO A 79 -12.98 14.90 17.29
CA PRO A 79 -12.25 14.75 16.05
C PRO A 79 -11.16 15.83 15.96
N LEU A 80 -9.98 15.44 15.52
CA LEU A 80 -8.91 16.38 15.26
C LEU A 80 -9.32 17.31 14.10
N PRO A 81 -9.08 18.62 14.22
CA PRO A 81 -9.50 19.60 13.24
C PRO A 81 -8.80 19.38 11.90
N HIS A 82 -9.46 19.82 10.83
CA HIS A 82 -8.99 19.76 9.44
C HIS A 82 -8.66 18.35 8.89
N LEU A 83 -8.97 17.28 9.63
CA LEU A 83 -8.87 15.90 9.13
C LEU A 83 -10.25 15.34 8.75
N PRO A 84 -10.36 14.53 7.69
CA PRO A 84 -11.63 13.93 7.30
C PRO A 84 -12.13 12.95 8.36
N VAL A 85 -13.43 12.99 8.67
CA VAL A 85 -14.09 12.03 9.56
C VAL A 85 -14.79 10.98 8.72
N TYR A 86 -14.49 9.71 8.97
CA TYR A 86 -15.09 8.58 8.30
C TYR A 86 -16.15 7.92 9.18
N VAL A 87 -17.31 7.61 8.60
CA VAL A 87 -18.48 7.05 9.32
C VAL A 87 -18.59 5.53 9.21
N ASP A 88 -17.82 4.92 8.33
CA ASP A 88 -17.83 3.51 7.95
C ASP A 88 -16.73 2.69 8.67
N GLY A 89 -16.25 3.17 9.81
CA GLY A 89 -15.23 2.46 10.59
C GLY A 89 -15.77 1.16 11.20
N LEU A 90 -15.00 0.09 11.07
CA LEU A 90 -15.20 -1.18 11.77
C LEU A 90 -14.14 -1.26 12.86
N GLN A 91 -14.53 -1.37 14.13
CA GLN A 91 -13.61 -1.47 15.25
C GLN A 91 -13.63 -2.88 15.84
N CYS A 92 -12.48 -3.57 15.87
CA CYS A 92 -12.39 -4.88 16.49
C CYS A 92 -12.70 -4.80 17.99
N THR A 93 -13.59 -5.67 18.48
CA THR A 93 -14.01 -5.68 19.89
C THR A 93 -12.94 -6.23 20.84
N GLN A 94 -11.94 -6.95 20.33
CA GLN A 94 -10.90 -7.57 21.15
C GLN A 94 -9.67 -6.67 21.36
N CYS A 95 -9.25 -5.94 20.33
CA CYS A 95 -8.03 -5.14 20.37
C CYS A 95 -8.22 -3.65 20.00
N GLY A 96 -9.42 -3.26 19.60
CA GLY A 96 -9.75 -1.88 19.25
C GLY A 96 -9.19 -1.38 17.91
N PHE A 97 -8.54 -2.22 17.10
CA PHE A 97 -8.08 -1.82 15.76
C PHE A 97 -9.23 -1.46 14.84
N ILE A 98 -9.03 -0.44 13.99
CA ILE A 98 -10.05 0.06 13.07
C ILE A 98 -9.64 -0.15 11.62
N TYR A 99 -10.56 -0.72 10.84
CA TYR A 99 -10.51 -0.74 9.38
C TYR A 99 -11.85 -0.30 8.81
N ARG A 100 -11.84 0.36 7.66
CA ARG A 100 -13.09 0.69 6.93
C ARG A 100 -13.56 -0.44 6.00
N ASN A 101 -12.70 -1.42 5.72
CA ASN A 101 -12.99 -2.51 4.80
C ASN A 101 -13.25 -3.83 5.56
N VAL A 102 -14.41 -4.44 5.32
CA VAL A 102 -14.82 -5.70 5.94
C VAL A 102 -13.82 -6.84 5.68
N LYS A 103 -13.28 -6.97 4.46
CA LYS A 103 -12.28 -8.02 4.15
C LYS A 103 -11.01 -7.84 4.99
N ARG A 104 -10.54 -6.60 5.16
CA ARG A 104 -9.38 -6.30 6.01
C ARG A 104 -9.67 -6.55 7.48
N MET A 105 -10.86 -6.19 7.96
CA MET A 105 -11.28 -6.49 9.33
C MET A 105 -11.35 -8.01 9.56
N GLN A 106 -11.93 -8.77 8.65
CA GLN A 106 -11.96 -10.24 8.72
C GLN A 106 -10.56 -10.85 8.69
N GLN A 107 -9.67 -10.35 7.84
CA GLN A 107 -8.27 -10.77 7.79
C GLN A 107 -7.58 -10.51 9.12
N HIS A 108 -7.77 -9.32 9.69
CA HIS A 108 -7.24 -8.96 11.00
C HIS A 108 -7.77 -9.88 12.11
N CYS A 109 -9.08 -10.12 12.19
CA CYS A 109 -9.65 -11.03 13.18
C CYS A 109 -9.11 -12.46 13.00
N ARG A 110 -8.87 -12.92 11.77
CA ARG A 110 -8.26 -14.24 11.51
C ARG A 110 -6.81 -14.31 11.97
N SER A 111 -5.99 -13.28 11.67
CA SER A 111 -4.55 -13.32 11.94
C SER A 111 -4.18 -12.95 13.37
N ALA A 112 -4.95 -12.08 14.03
CA ALA A 112 -4.62 -11.55 15.36
C ALA A 112 -5.43 -12.20 16.49
N HIS A 113 -6.58 -12.81 16.16
CA HIS A 113 -7.52 -13.37 17.13
C HIS A 113 -8.00 -14.78 16.76
N ASP A 114 -7.33 -15.45 15.83
CA ASP A 114 -7.64 -16.80 15.34
C ASP A 114 -9.13 -17.01 14.99
N TRP A 115 -9.79 -15.96 14.49
CA TRP A 115 -11.22 -16.00 14.23
C TRP A 115 -11.54 -16.92 13.05
N GLN A 116 -12.21 -18.04 13.33
CA GLN A 116 -12.74 -18.95 12.32
C GLN A 116 -14.17 -18.55 11.92
N SER A 117 -14.43 -18.50 10.61
CA SER A 117 -15.76 -18.13 10.11
C SER A 117 -16.82 -19.14 10.54
N SER A 118 -18.04 -18.67 10.79
CA SER A 118 -19.19 -19.50 11.17
C SER A 118 -19.52 -20.63 10.17
N ARG A 119 -19.03 -20.58 8.92
CA ARG A 119 -19.21 -21.65 7.93
C ARG A 119 -18.45 -22.95 8.26
N GLN A 120 -17.52 -22.94 9.22
CA GLN A 120 -16.92 -24.16 9.78
C GLN A 120 -17.63 -24.68 11.04
N ARG A 121 -18.64 -23.96 11.57
CA ARG A 121 -19.47 -24.51 12.65
C ARG A 121 -20.45 -25.50 12.02
N ARG A 122 -20.31 -26.77 12.39
CA ARG A 122 -21.25 -27.86 12.06
C ARG A 122 -22.69 -27.36 12.17
N ALA A 123 -23.51 -27.68 11.17
CA ALA A 123 -24.95 -27.45 11.20
C ALA A 123 -25.53 -27.99 12.52
N GLY A 124 -26.19 -27.15 13.31
CA GLY A 124 -26.98 -27.62 14.45
C GLY A 124 -26.89 -26.85 15.79
N ARG A 125 -26.20 -25.70 15.90
CA ARG A 125 -26.30 -24.88 17.13
C ARG A 125 -26.52 -23.40 16.83
N PRO A 126 -27.59 -22.77 17.34
CA PRO A 126 -27.75 -21.33 17.30
C PRO A 126 -26.78 -20.70 18.31
N GLY A 127 -25.54 -20.46 17.89
CA GLY A 127 -24.58 -19.70 18.66
C GLY A 127 -24.81 -18.20 18.43
N ALA A 128 -25.03 -17.45 19.50
CA ALA A 128 -25.14 -16.00 19.48
C ALA A 128 -24.07 -15.38 18.56
N SER A 129 -24.51 -14.59 17.58
CA SER A 129 -23.64 -13.88 16.65
C SER A 129 -22.89 -12.78 17.40
N HIS A 130 -21.84 -13.13 18.13
CA HIS A 130 -20.87 -12.14 18.60
C HIS A 130 -20.18 -11.57 17.36
N SER A 131 -20.64 -10.40 16.91
CA SER A 131 -19.92 -9.61 15.91
C SER A 131 -18.53 -9.32 16.47
N MET A 132 -17.48 -9.73 15.77
CA MET A 132 -16.07 -9.54 16.19
C MET A 132 -15.60 -8.08 16.09
N TRP A 133 -16.47 -7.21 15.56
CA TRP A 133 -16.25 -5.79 15.44
C TRP A 133 -17.56 -5.02 15.63
N THR A 134 -17.43 -3.78 16.09
CA THR A 134 -18.49 -2.77 16.09
C THR A 134 -18.44 -2.03 14.76
N SER A 135 -19.59 -1.90 14.10
CA SER A 135 -19.71 -1.15 12.85
C SER A 135 -20.06 0.31 13.09
N ASN A 136 -19.86 1.14 12.07
CA ASN A 136 -20.21 2.57 12.06
C ASN A 136 -19.49 3.39 13.13
N VAL A 137 -18.25 3.02 13.44
CA VAL A 137 -17.40 3.78 14.35
C VAL A 137 -16.84 4.97 13.59
N LEU A 138 -17.08 6.18 14.11
CA LEU A 138 -16.46 7.39 13.61
C LEU A 138 -14.95 7.29 13.80
N CYS A 139 -14.19 7.49 12.73
CA CYS A 139 -12.74 7.39 12.78
C CYS A 139 -12.04 8.39 11.89
N GLN A 140 -10.80 8.73 12.26
CA GLN A 140 -9.90 9.57 11.47
C GLN A 140 -8.55 8.86 11.33
N LYS A 141 -7.70 9.37 10.43
CA LYS A 141 -6.30 8.98 10.31
C LYS A 141 -5.47 10.23 10.06
N LEU A 142 -4.21 10.21 10.48
CA LEU A 142 -3.33 11.36 10.33
C LEU A 142 -2.82 11.48 8.88
N HIS A 143 -2.68 10.39 8.13
CA HIS A 143 -2.19 10.46 6.76
C HIS A 143 -2.79 9.37 5.87
N ASN A 144 -2.81 9.55 4.56
CA ASN A 144 -3.42 8.58 3.65
C ASN A 144 -2.52 7.39 3.29
N ALA A 145 -1.21 7.62 3.18
CA ALA A 145 -0.26 6.73 2.50
C ALA A 145 0.95 6.29 3.35
N SER A 146 0.96 6.56 4.66
CA SER A 146 2.11 6.28 5.53
C SER A 146 1.70 5.45 6.75
N THR A 147 2.67 5.12 7.60
CA THR A 147 2.45 4.54 8.93
C THR A 147 1.54 5.40 9.82
N LEU A 148 1.42 6.70 9.52
CA LEU A 148 0.43 7.61 10.12
C LEU A 148 -1.00 7.37 9.64
N GLY A 149 -1.20 6.48 8.67
CA GLY A 149 -2.50 6.06 8.15
C GLY A 149 -3.25 5.06 8.99
N ARG A 150 -2.76 4.76 10.21
CA ARG A 150 -3.55 4.06 11.23
C ARG A 150 -4.80 4.87 11.56
N LEU A 151 -5.96 4.20 11.49
CA LEU A 151 -7.24 4.76 11.92
C LEU A 151 -7.36 4.75 13.43
N PHE A 152 -7.95 5.81 13.99
CA PHE A 152 -8.29 5.93 15.41
C PHE A 152 -9.74 6.41 15.58
N PRO A 153 -10.44 5.96 16.63
CA PRO A 153 -11.83 6.36 16.89
C PRO A 153 -11.93 7.79 17.42
N VAL A 154 -13.06 8.45 17.14
CA VAL A 154 -13.40 9.79 17.61
C VAL A 154 -14.88 9.87 18.00
N GLN A 155 -15.25 10.82 18.87
CA GLN A 155 -16.66 11.13 19.20
C GLN A 155 -17.17 12.34 18.41
N GLY A 156 -18.48 12.40 18.11
CA GLY A 156 -19.14 13.68 17.75
C GLY A 156 -19.74 13.79 16.34
N ALA A 157 -20.68 14.72 16.21
CA ALA A 157 -21.69 14.81 15.15
C ALA A 157 -21.14 15.09 13.74
N VAL A 158 -21.80 14.47 12.76
CA VAL A 158 -21.57 14.54 11.32
C VAL A 158 -21.69 15.97 10.78
N PRO A 159 -20.68 16.44 10.04
CA PRO A 159 -20.90 17.31 8.88
C PRO A 159 -20.62 16.51 7.61
N ILE A 160 -21.66 16.35 6.78
CA ILE A 160 -21.59 15.85 5.40
C ILE A 160 -21.00 16.96 4.53
N GLU A 161 -20.08 16.63 3.62
CA GLU A 161 -19.88 17.28 2.31
C GLU A 161 -19.09 16.34 1.36
N PRO A 162 -19.23 16.50 0.03
CA PRO A 162 -19.36 15.37 -0.90
C PRO A 162 -18.06 14.74 -1.40
N ASP A 163 -18.21 13.46 -1.73
CA ASP A 163 -17.30 12.62 -2.50
C ASP A 163 -17.34 13.01 -3.99
N ASP A 164 -16.18 13.44 -4.52
CA ASP A 164 -15.96 13.72 -5.94
C ASP A 164 -14.79 12.88 -6.50
N GLY A 165 -14.39 11.80 -5.82
CA GLY A 165 -13.16 11.06 -6.12
C GLY A 165 -13.34 9.64 -6.69
N ASP A 166 -14.51 9.02 -6.52
CA ASP A 166 -14.64 7.57 -6.67
C ASP A 166 -14.99 7.07 -8.10
N ASP A 167 -15.38 7.95 -9.04
CA ASP A 167 -15.91 7.50 -10.33
C ASP A 167 -14.86 6.93 -11.30
N GLU A 168 -13.61 7.40 -11.28
CA GLU A 168 -12.56 6.91 -12.19
C GLU A 168 -11.87 5.65 -11.64
N GLU A 169 -11.63 5.61 -10.33
CA GLU A 169 -11.02 4.47 -9.64
C GLU A 169 -11.97 3.25 -9.64
N ALA A 170 -13.29 3.47 -9.53
CA ALA A 170 -14.28 2.40 -9.65
C ALA A 170 -14.37 1.84 -11.09
N ARG A 171 -14.33 2.71 -12.12
CA ARG A 171 -14.37 2.31 -13.53
C ARG A 171 -13.11 1.55 -13.95
N LEU A 172 -11.93 2.00 -13.53
CA LEU A 172 -10.67 1.30 -13.79
C LEU A 172 -10.64 -0.06 -13.09
N ARG A 173 -11.08 -0.14 -11.83
CA ARG A 173 -11.18 -1.42 -11.09
C ARG A 173 -12.13 -2.42 -11.77
N GLN A 174 -13.27 -1.97 -12.30
CA GLN A 174 -14.19 -2.82 -13.05
C GLN A 174 -13.59 -3.32 -14.36
N ALA A 175 -12.91 -2.46 -15.13
CA ALA A 175 -12.25 -2.85 -16.37
C ALA A 175 -11.11 -3.87 -16.13
N PHE A 176 -10.35 -3.71 -15.04
CA PHE A 176 -9.26 -4.64 -14.69
C PHE A 176 -9.76 -5.97 -14.12
N ALA A 177 -10.81 -5.96 -13.30
CA ALA A 177 -11.43 -7.20 -12.82
C ALA A 177 -11.99 -8.01 -14.00
N ALA A 178 -12.59 -7.35 -15.00
CA ALA A 178 -13.05 -8.00 -16.21
C ALA A 178 -11.90 -8.61 -17.02
N ALA A 179 -10.77 -7.92 -17.17
CA ALA A 179 -9.60 -8.41 -17.90
C ALA A 179 -8.90 -9.60 -17.23
N ALA A 180 -8.72 -9.57 -15.90
CA ALA A 180 -8.16 -10.70 -15.14
C ALA A 180 -9.06 -11.94 -15.22
N THR A 181 -10.37 -11.74 -15.09
CA THR A 181 -11.37 -12.82 -15.21
C THR A 181 -11.38 -13.42 -16.62
N GLN A 182 -11.21 -12.60 -17.67
CA GLN A 182 -11.10 -13.10 -19.05
C GLN A 182 -9.85 -13.94 -19.27
N ILE A 183 -8.70 -13.56 -18.69
CA ILE A 183 -7.46 -14.35 -18.77
C ILE A 183 -7.62 -15.69 -18.05
N ASP A 184 -8.17 -15.69 -16.83
CA ASP A 184 -8.42 -16.93 -16.08
C ASP A 184 -9.40 -17.85 -16.82
N GLN A 185 -10.47 -17.29 -17.43
CA GLN A 185 -11.43 -18.07 -18.22
C GLN A 185 -10.82 -18.65 -19.51
N VAL A 186 -9.89 -17.95 -20.16
CA VAL A 186 -9.20 -18.46 -21.36
C VAL A 186 -8.21 -19.57 -20.99
N VAL A 187 -7.56 -19.47 -19.84
CA VAL A 187 -6.63 -20.50 -19.32
C VAL A 187 -7.40 -21.75 -18.88
N GLU A 188 -8.49 -21.61 -18.12
CA GLU A 188 -9.31 -22.75 -17.69
C GLU A 188 -9.99 -23.47 -18.87
N ARG A 189 -10.42 -22.74 -19.91
CA ARG A 189 -10.99 -23.36 -21.12
C ARG A 189 -9.97 -24.17 -21.92
N LYS A 190 -8.68 -23.82 -21.85
CA LYS A 190 -7.61 -24.51 -22.59
C LYS A 190 -7.00 -25.68 -21.81
N ASN A 191 -7.15 -25.74 -20.49
CA ASN A 191 -6.54 -26.79 -19.70
C ASN A 191 -7.42 -27.20 -18.49
N PRO A 192 -8.41 -28.08 -18.69
CA PRO A 192 -9.35 -28.49 -17.65
C PRO A 192 -8.69 -29.33 -16.53
N ASN A 193 -7.46 -29.80 -16.73
CA ASN A 193 -6.75 -30.65 -15.76
C ASN A 193 -5.83 -29.85 -14.82
N ASN A 194 -5.71 -28.53 -14.98
CA ASN A 194 -4.92 -27.66 -14.11
C ASN A 194 -3.40 -28.00 -14.05
N VAL A 195 -2.90 -28.75 -15.04
CA VAL A 195 -1.50 -29.21 -15.15
C VAL A 195 -0.82 -28.46 -16.28
N ILE A 196 0.34 -27.84 -16.04
CA ILE A 196 1.05 -27.10 -17.09
C ILE A 196 1.66 -28.10 -18.08
N GLU A 197 1.26 -27.99 -19.35
CA GLU A 197 1.85 -28.74 -20.46
C GLU A 197 3.01 -27.95 -21.08
N ASP A 198 4.04 -28.67 -21.54
CA ASP A 198 5.14 -28.06 -22.27
C ASP A 198 4.62 -27.58 -23.64
N ASP A 199 4.85 -26.32 -23.98
CA ASP A 199 4.42 -25.74 -25.26
C ASP A 199 5.40 -26.15 -26.35
N SER A 200 5.29 -27.41 -26.80
CA SER A 200 6.11 -27.97 -27.88
C SER A 200 5.62 -27.55 -29.28
N SER A 201 4.81 -26.50 -29.39
CA SER A 201 4.22 -26.11 -30.68
C SER A 201 5.25 -25.43 -31.60
N GLN A 202 5.39 -25.99 -32.80
CA GLN A 202 6.40 -25.63 -33.82
C GLN A 202 6.26 -24.19 -34.38
N TRP A 203 5.23 -23.44 -33.98
CA TRP A 203 4.88 -22.12 -34.54
C TRP A 203 5.29 -20.96 -33.62
N GLY A 204 6.56 -20.57 -33.72
CA GLY A 204 7.03 -19.18 -33.72
C GLY A 204 6.87 -18.27 -32.49
N TYR A 205 6.04 -18.56 -31.50
CA TYR A 205 5.71 -17.59 -30.44
C TYR A 205 6.64 -17.58 -29.21
N GLN A 206 7.64 -18.47 -29.11
CA GLN A 206 8.29 -18.76 -27.82
C GLN A 206 9.83 -18.80 -27.86
N VAL A 207 10.55 -18.00 -28.66
CA VAL A 207 12.04 -18.02 -28.61
C VAL A 207 12.57 -17.63 -27.22
N TRP A 208 12.01 -16.59 -26.60
CA TRP A 208 12.42 -16.15 -25.26
C TRP A 208 11.98 -17.12 -24.17
N LEU A 209 10.75 -17.65 -24.25
CA LEU A 209 10.24 -18.62 -23.27
C LEU A 209 10.97 -19.97 -23.36
N ASN A 210 11.29 -20.45 -24.57
CA ASN A 210 12.13 -21.63 -24.78
C ASN A 210 13.56 -21.42 -24.26
N ARG A 211 14.12 -20.22 -24.45
CA ARG A 211 15.45 -19.87 -23.92
C ARG A 211 15.47 -19.80 -22.40
N ALA A 212 14.42 -19.26 -21.79
CA ALA A 212 14.31 -19.14 -20.35
C ALA A 212 13.90 -20.45 -19.67
N GLY A 213 13.37 -21.43 -20.41
CA GLY A 213 13.15 -22.80 -19.95
C GLY A 213 11.97 -23.00 -19.00
N TRP A 214 11.12 -21.98 -18.82
CA TRP A 214 10.00 -22.01 -17.86
C TRP A 214 8.99 -23.11 -18.15
N ALA A 215 8.62 -23.33 -19.42
CA ALA A 215 7.68 -24.38 -19.80
C ALA A 215 8.18 -25.77 -19.40
N ARG A 216 9.48 -26.03 -19.58
CA ARG A 216 10.13 -27.27 -19.15
C ARG A 216 10.22 -27.39 -17.62
N HIS A 217 10.58 -26.31 -16.93
CA HIS A 217 10.72 -26.30 -15.48
C HIS A 217 9.37 -26.47 -14.76
N LEU A 218 8.31 -25.88 -15.31
CA LEU A 218 6.97 -25.91 -14.73
C LEU A 218 6.11 -27.08 -15.25
N GLY A 219 6.60 -27.83 -16.24
CA GLY A 219 5.89 -28.93 -16.87
C GLY A 219 5.49 -30.01 -15.88
N GLY A 220 4.21 -30.41 -15.90
CA GLY A 220 3.66 -31.43 -15.00
C GLY A 220 3.31 -30.92 -13.59
N LEU A 221 3.67 -29.70 -13.23
CA LEU A 221 3.28 -29.11 -11.95
C LEU A 221 1.84 -28.59 -12.01
N SER A 222 1.11 -28.76 -10.90
CA SER A 222 -0.24 -28.24 -10.79
C SER A 222 -0.23 -26.74 -10.55
N ARG A 223 -1.17 -26.03 -11.20
CA ARG A 223 -1.31 -24.58 -11.06
C ARG A 223 -1.59 -24.15 -9.63
N GLU A 224 -2.43 -24.90 -8.92
CA GLU A 224 -2.77 -24.63 -7.51
C GLU A 224 -1.55 -24.72 -6.60
N TRP A 225 -0.71 -25.73 -6.82
CA TRP A 225 0.53 -25.90 -6.06
C TRP A 225 1.50 -24.75 -6.34
N LEU A 226 1.65 -24.33 -7.61
CA LEU A 226 2.49 -23.19 -7.97
C LEU A 226 2.03 -21.90 -7.31
N LEU A 227 0.71 -21.66 -7.28
CA LEU A 227 0.14 -20.49 -6.61
C LEU A 227 0.36 -20.55 -5.10
N ASP A 228 0.31 -21.73 -4.46
CA ASP A 228 0.66 -21.89 -3.05
C ASP A 228 2.14 -21.59 -2.78
N MET A 229 3.04 -22.11 -3.62
CA MET A 229 4.47 -21.86 -3.51
C MET A 229 4.85 -20.39 -3.75
N ALA A 230 4.06 -19.66 -4.54
CA ALA A 230 4.27 -18.24 -4.79
C ALA A 230 3.63 -17.32 -3.72
N GLN A 231 2.90 -17.84 -2.73
CA GLN A 231 2.24 -16.99 -1.73
C GLN A 231 3.26 -16.19 -0.89
N THR A 232 2.80 -15.09 -0.30
CA THR A 232 3.60 -14.34 0.67
C THR A 232 4.10 -15.26 1.81
N PRO A 233 5.23 -14.92 2.45
CA PRO A 233 5.80 -15.75 3.51
C PRO A 233 4.80 -15.97 4.65
N ARG A 234 4.66 -17.23 5.10
CA ARG A 234 3.83 -17.62 6.24
C ARG A 234 4.53 -17.23 7.54
N TYR A 235 3.78 -17.13 8.65
CA TYR A 235 4.30 -16.70 9.95
C TYR A 235 5.50 -17.53 10.44
N HIS A 236 5.51 -18.84 10.17
CA HIS A 236 6.58 -19.75 10.60
C HIS A 236 7.83 -19.70 9.70
N GLU A 237 7.76 -19.08 8.51
CA GLU A 237 8.88 -19.02 7.55
C GLU A 237 9.76 -17.80 7.82
N ARG A 238 10.37 -17.71 9.01
CA ARG A 238 11.14 -16.52 9.42
C ARG A 238 12.27 -16.16 8.44
N ALA A 239 13.04 -17.13 7.98
CA ALA A 239 14.11 -16.88 7.02
C ALA A 239 13.59 -16.30 5.69
N LEU A 240 12.44 -16.78 5.21
CA LEU A 240 11.82 -16.26 3.99
C LEU A 240 11.23 -14.86 4.22
N GLN A 241 10.68 -14.57 5.40
CA GLN A 241 10.27 -13.20 5.76
C GLN A 241 11.44 -12.23 5.74
N ASP A 242 12.58 -12.60 6.31
CA ASP A 242 13.78 -11.77 6.36
C ASP A 242 14.31 -11.49 4.94
N VAL A 243 14.32 -12.51 4.07
CA VAL A 243 14.73 -12.38 2.67
C VAL A 243 13.74 -11.51 1.87
N CYS A 244 12.44 -11.72 2.03
CA CYS A 244 11.43 -10.89 1.39
C CYS A 244 11.50 -9.43 1.86
N TRP A 245 11.74 -9.20 3.15
CA TRP A 245 11.94 -7.85 3.69
C TRP A 245 13.20 -7.20 3.11
N ALA A 246 14.33 -7.92 3.07
CA ALA A 246 15.56 -7.42 2.46
C ALA A 246 15.36 -7.09 0.97
N ALA A 247 14.64 -7.93 0.23
CA ALA A 247 14.29 -7.68 -1.17
C ALA A 247 13.39 -6.44 -1.33
N GLU A 248 12.39 -6.26 -0.47
CA GLU A 248 11.57 -5.03 -0.47
C GLU A 248 12.44 -3.78 -0.24
N MET A 249 13.40 -3.85 0.68
CA MET A 249 14.32 -2.74 0.95
C MET A 249 15.22 -2.44 -0.25
N VAL A 250 15.71 -3.46 -0.95
CA VAL A 250 16.50 -3.30 -2.19
C VAL A 250 15.65 -2.66 -3.29
N ILE A 251 14.43 -3.15 -3.52
CA ILE A 251 13.50 -2.59 -4.51
C ILE A 251 13.21 -1.11 -4.20
N TRP A 252 12.97 -0.79 -2.93
CA TRP A 252 12.71 0.58 -2.50
C TRP A 252 13.93 1.48 -2.71
N ARG A 253 15.12 1.04 -2.29
CA ARG A 253 16.38 1.80 -2.51
C ARG A 253 16.69 1.97 -3.99
N ALA A 254 16.48 0.93 -4.80
CA ALA A 254 16.68 0.99 -6.25
C ALA A 254 15.73 2.02 -6.89
N GLN A 255 14.48 2.10 -6.42
CA GLN A 255 13.54 3.11 -6.88
C GLN A 255 14.02 4.53 -6.55
N GLN A 256 14.46 4.78 -5.31
CA GLN A 256 14.99 6.08 -4.88
C GLN A 256 16.28 6.46 -5.64
N ALA A 257 17.09 5.48 -6.04
CA ALA A 257 18.30 5.73 -6.84
C ALA A 257 18.01 5.93 -8.33
N SER A 258 16.85 5.48 -8.83
CA SER A 258 16.48 5.56 -10.24
C SER A 258 15.96 6.94 -10.65
N HIS A 259 16.54 8.02 -10.13
CA HIS A 259 16.28 9.38 -10.58
C HIS A 259 17.42 9.87 -11.46
N SER A 260 17.09 10.66 -12.49
CA SER A 260 18.09 11.24 -13.41
C SER A 260 19.13 12.11 -12.69
N SER A 261 18.79 12.68 -11.53
CA SER A 261 19.70 13.42 -10.66
C SER A 261 20.74 12.55 -9.95
N VAL A 262 20.51 11.23 -9.85
CA VAL A 262 21.39 10.28 -9.14
C VAL A 262 22.22 9.47 -10.12
N VAL A 263 21.58 8.80 -11.09
CA VAL A 263 22.26 7.89 -12.04
C VAL A 263 22.51 8.51 -13.42
N GLY A 264 21.99 9.72 -13.66
CA GLY A 264 22.12 10.41 -14.95
C GLY A 264 21.15 9.89 -16.01
N MET A 265 20.87 10.74 -17.00
CA MET A 265 19.97 10.42 -18.11
C MET A 265 20.40 9.20 -18.96
N PRO A 266 21.70 8.97 -19.26
CA PRO A 266 22.10 7.79 -20.02
C PRO A 266 21.73 6.47 -19.34
N ALA A 267 21.91 6.37 -18.02
CA ALA A 267 21.51 5.19 -17.27
C ALA A 267 19.99 5.00 -17.28
N MET A 268 19.23 6.09 -17.10
CA MET A 268 17.76 6.07 -17.16
C MET A 268 17.23 5.60 -18.51
N MET A 269 17.85 6.03 -19.61
CA MET A 269 17.51 5.57 -20.96
C MET A 269 17.86 4.09 -21.15
N HIS A 270 19.00 3.65 -20.62
CA HIS A 270 19.42 2.26 -20.72
C HIS A 270 18.49 1.30 -19.96
N ILE A 271 18.08 1.67 -18.74
CA ILE A 271 17.18 0.86 -17.89
C ILE A 271 15.82 0.61 -18.55
N ASN A 272 15.29 1.61 -19.27
CA ASN A 272 13.98 1.48 -19.92
C ASN A 272 14.03 0.76 -21.27
N ARG A 273 15.23 0.46 -21.77
CA ARG A 273 15.42 -0.10 -23.11
C ARG A 273 15.01 -1.56 -23.14
N ARG A 274 13.96 -1.89 -23.89
CA ARG A 274 13.46 -3.27 -24.03
C ARG A 274 14.07 -4.02 -25.21
N GLU A 275 14.33 -3.33 -26.32
CA GLU A 275 14.87 -3.88 -27.56
C GLU A 275 15.82 -2.87 -28.24
N TYR A 276 16.82 -3.38 -28.98
CA TYR A 276 17.79 -2.56 -29.71
C TYR A 276 17.22 -2.15 -31.07
N GLY A 277 17.21 -0.85 -31.38
CA GLY A 277 16.83 -0.32 -32.71
C GLY A 277 15.38 0.16 -32.87
N THR A 278 14.52 0.00 -31.87
CA THR A 278 13.14 0.52 -31.87
C THR A 278 13.04 1.91 -31.22
N THR A 279 12.49 2.90 -31.94
CA THR A 279 12.34 4.29 -31.49
C THR A 279 11.41 4.48 -30.28
N SER A 280 10.54 3.50 -29.98
CA SER A 280 9.69 3.52 -28.78
C SER A 280 10.46 3.32 -27.47
N ASN A 281 11.73 2.86 -27.55
CA ASN A 281 12.58 2.52 -26.41
C ASN A 281 13.56 3.64 -26.00
N GLU A 282 13.50 4.82 -26.63
CA GLU A 282 14.37 5.97 -26.34
C GLU A 282 13.75 6.94 -25.32
N LYS A 283 13.01 6.41 -24.33
CA LYS A 283 12.42 7.21 -23.25
C LYS A 283 13.12 6.87 -21.94
N PRO A 284 13.37 7.85 -21.06
CA PRO A 284 13.99 7.57 -19.77
C PRO A 284 13.04 6.73 -18.92
N PHE A 285 13.61 5.85 -18.11
CA PHE A 285 12.86 5.11 -17.11
C PHE A 285 12.10 6.10 -16.20
N ASN A 286 10.83 5.82 -15.89
CA ASN A 286 10.08 6.65 -14.97
C ASN A 286 10.08 5.99 -13.58
N ALA A 287 10.91 6.49 -12.67
CA ALA A 287 10.96 6.01 -11.28
C ALA A 287 9.85 6.60 -10.38
N SER A 288 9.14 7.63 -10.85
CA SER A 288 7.99 8.24 -10.16
C SER A 288 6.73 7.38 -10.31
N GLN A 289 6.87 6.07 -10.11
CA GLN A 289 5.75 5.13 -10.09
C GLN A 289 4.86 5.43 -8.88
N THR A 290 3.54 5.35 -9.09
CA THR A 290 2.59 5.58 -8.00
C THR A 290 2.72 4.49 -6.93
N GLU A 291 2.40 4.82 -5.68
CA GLU A 291 2.47 3.88 -4.57
C GLU A 291 1.69 2.56 -4.83
N PRO A 292 0.48 2.57 -5.43
CA PRO A 292 -0.21 1.33 -5.81
C PRO A 292 0.56 0.50 -6.83
N THR A 293 1.20 1.16 -7.82
CA THR A 293 1.99 0.50 -8.85
C THR A 293 3.22 -0.18 -8.26
N MET A 294 3.89 0.50 -7.33
CA MET A 294 5.04 -0.08 -6.62
C MET A 294 4.64 -1.25 -5.71
N LYS A 295 3.49 -1.15 -5.03
CA LYS A 295 2.93 -2.28 -4.26
C LYS A 295 2.64 -3.48 -5.16
N LYS A 296 2.16 -3.26 -6.39
CA LYS A 296 1.92 -4.32 -7.37
C LYS A 296 3.25 -4.94 -7.83
N TYR A 297 4.22 -4.13 -8.25
CA TYR A 297 5.49 -4.65 -8.78
C TYR A 297 6.33 -5.36 -7.73
N ARG A 298 6.41 -4.84 -6.51
CA ARG A 298 7.09 -5.55 -5.42
C ARG A 298 6.41 -6.88 -5.13
N SER A 299 5.08 -6.94 -5.16
CA SER A 299 4.34 -8.18 -4.88
C SER A 299 4.72 -9.29 -5.86
N VAL A 300 4.89 -8.97 -7.15
CA VAL A 300 5.32 -9.96 -8.15
C VAL A 300 6.73 -10.47 -7.85
N TRP A 301 7.66 -9.57 -7.52
CA TRP A 301 9.02 -9.97 -7.15
C TRP A 301 9.06 -10.87 -5.90
N LEU A 302 8.26 -10.54 -4.88
CA LEU A 302 8.18 -11.34 -3.67
C LEU A 302 7.56 -12.71 -3.92
N GLN A 303 6.58 -12.80 -4.83
CA GLN A 303 6.01 -14.09 -5.25
C GLN A 303 7.07 -14.97 -5.94
N VAL A 304 7.89 -14.39 -6.81
CA VAL A 304 8.99 -15.10 -7.47
C VAL A 304 10.04 -15.57 -6.46
N ILE A 305 10.41 -14.70 -5.50
CA ILE A 305 11.37 -15.05 -4.44
C ILE A 305 10.80 -16.16 -3.55
N ALA A 306 9.52 -16.08 -3.17
CA ALA A 306 8.87 -17.09 -2.36
C ALA A 306 8.79 -18.44 -3.08
N TYR A 307 8.48 -18.43 -4.38
CA TYR A 307 8.53 -19.62 -5.21
C TYR A 307 9.93 -20.22 -5.20
N ILE A 308 10.95 -19.47 -5.63
CA ILE A 308 12.34 -19.96 -5.70
C ILE A 308 12.81 -20.48 -4.34
N TRP A 309 12.49 -19.78 -3.24
CA TRP A 309 12.87 -20.20 -1.90
C TRP A 309 12.20 -21.50 -1.45
N ARG A 310 10.96 -21.75 -1.87
CA ARG A 310 10.25 -22.99 -1.51
C ARG A 310 10.60 -24.15 -2.44
N THR A 311 11.16 -23.87 -3.61
CA THR A 311 11.42 -24.86 -4.66
C THR A 311 12.90 -25.02 -5.02
N TYR A 312 13.85 -24.43 -4.28
CA TYR A 312 15.27 -24.45 -4.65
C TYR A 312 15.90 -25.85 -4.68
N GLU A 313 15.26 -26.84 -4.05
CA GLU A 313 15.71 -28.24 -4.01
C GLU A 313 15.04 -29.15 -5.05
N LEU A 314 14.07 -28.64 -5.82
CA LEU A 314 13.38 -29.37 -6.89
C LEU A 314 14.20 -29.35 -8.19
#